data_AF-A0A656VGN0-F1
#
_entry.id   AF-A0A656VGN0-F1
#
_cell.length_a   1.000
_cell.length_b   1.000
_cell.length_c   1.000
_cell.angle_alpha   90.00
_cell.angle_beta   90.00
_cell.angle_gamma   90.00
#
_symmetry.space_group_name_H-M   'P 1'
#
loop_
_entity.id
_entity.type
_entity.pdbx_description
1 polymer ?
#
loop_
_entity_poly.entity_id
_entity_poly.type
_entity_poly.pdbx_seq_one_letter_code
_entity_poly.pdbx_strand_id
1 'polypeptide(L)'
;MCRVLNVARAGFYAWLHNPFSVRDKDNQRLLMLIRDSHSLNGGVYGYRRVHGDLNEIGETFGKNRVGRIMQLNLIKPYSIFSPVTWSAGR
;
A
#
# COMPACT_ATOMS: atom_id res chain seq x y z
N MET A 1 8.26 -23.04 -21.76
CA MET A 1 8.13 -21.74 -21.08
C MET A 1 8.31 -21.88 -19.55
N CYS A 2 9.27 -22.67 -19.07
CA CYS A 2 9.53 -22.90 -17.62
C CYS A 2 11.04 -23.08 -17.37
N ARG A 3 11.89 -22.28 -18.03
CA ARG A 3 13.37 -22.41 -17.93
C ARG A 3 14.08 -21.18 -17.36
N VAL A 4 13.36 -20.11 -17.04
CA VAL A 4 13.97 -18.82 -16.68
C VAL A 4 13.99 -18.56 -15.17
N LEU A 5 13.14 -19.23 -14.38
CA LEU A 5 13.10 -19.06 -12.92
C LEU A 5 13.02 -20.45 -12.28
N ASN A 6 14.09 -20.86 -11.60
CA ASN A 6 14.24 -22.15 -10.94
C ASN A 6 13.36 -22.25 -9.67
N VAL A 7 12.05 -22.09 -9.85
CA VAL A 7 11.05 -22.16 -8.78
C VAL A 7 10.34 -23.50 -8.90
N ALA A 8 10.31 -24.25 -7.79
CA ALA A 8 9.60 -25.52 -7.73
C ALA A 8 8.13 -25.35 -8.16
N ARG A 9 7.66 -26.22 -9.05
CA ARG A 9 6.30 -26.21 -9.60
C ARG A 9 5.22 -26.15 -8.50
N ALA A 10 5.48 -26.78 -7.36
CA ALA A 10 4.63 -26.74 -6.17
C ALA A 10 4.52 -25.35 -5.52
N GLY A 11 5.57 -24.53 -5.52
CA GLY A 11 5.53 -23.16 -5.00
C GLY A 11 4.70 -22.22 -5.88
N PHE A 12 4.74 -22.42 -7.20
CA PHE A 12 3.92 -21.67 -8.15
C PHE A 12 2.42 -21.97 -7.98
N TYR A 13 2.05 -23.25 -7.82
CA TYR A 13 0.66 -23.62 -7.57
C TYR A 13 0.19 -23.33 -6.13
N ALA A 14 1.07 -23.37 -5.13
CA ALA A 14 0.73 -22.95 -3.76
C ALA A 14 0.39 -21.44 -3.68
N TRP A 15 1.10 -20.61 -4.45
CA TRP A 15 0.76 -19.19 -4.62
C TRP A 15 -0.55 -18.99 -5.40
N LEU A 16 -0.83 -19.86 -6.38
CA LEU A 16 -2.07 -19.82 -7.16
C LEU A 16 -3.31 -20.29 -6.38
N HIS A 17 -3.14 -21.25 -5.45
CA HIS A 17 -4.25 -21.92 -4.75
C HIS A 17 -4.58 -21.37 -3.36
N ASN A 18 -3.83 -20.41 -2.83
CA ASN A 18 -4.12 -19.83 -1.51
C ASN A 18 -4.51 -18.35 -1.65
N PRO A 19 -5.70 -18.03 -2.18
CA PRO A 19 -6.01 -16.68 -2.61
C PRO A 19 -6.29 -15.71 -1.46
N PHE A 20 -6.66 -16.19 -0.25
CA PHE A 20 -6.94 -15.33 0.90
C PHE A 20 -6.63 -16.03 2.22
N SER A 21 -5.42 -15.83 2.76
CA SER A 21 -5.18 -16.14 4.17
C SER A 21 -6.04 -15.23 5.06
N VAL A 22 -6.29 -15.61 6.32
CA VAL A 22 -6.97 -14.72 7.29
C VAL A 22 -6.28 -13.35 7.34
N ARG A 23 -4.94 -13.34 7.20
CA ARG A 23 -4.14 -12.12 7.14
C ARG A 23 -4.43 -11.27 5.89
N ASP A 24 -4.77 -11.88 4.76
CA ASP A 24 -5.12 -11.14 3.54
C ASP A 24 -6.50 -10.50 3.63
N LYS A 25 -7.46 -11.17 4.28
CA LYS A 25 -8.75 -10.55 4.60
C LYS A 25 -8.59 -9.33 5.51
N ASP A 26 -7.72 -9.44 6.53
CA ASP A 26 -7.40 -8.30 7.38
C ASP A 26 -6.62 -7.21 6.63
N ASN A 27 -5.72 -7.59 5.72
CA ASN A 27 -5.01 -6.62 4.87
C ASN A 27 -5.98 -5.89 3.93
N GLN A 28 -7.00 -6.57 3.41
CA GLN A 28 -8.05 -5.94 2.59
C GLN A 28 -8.91 -4.97 3.41
N ARG A 29 -9.30 -5.35 4.63
CA ARG A 29 -10.00 -4.44 5.56
C ARG A 29 -9.17 -3.20 5.87
N LEU A 30 -7.90 -3.40 6.20
CA LEU A 30 -6.95 -2.32 6.45
C LEU A 30 -6.75 -1.44 5.21
N LEU A 31 -6.72 -2.03 4.00
CA LEU A 31 -6.61 -1.27 2.76
C LEU A 31 -7.81 -0.34 2.55
N MET A 32 -9.03 -0.79 2.87
CA MET A 32 -10.23 0.05 2.76
C MET A 32 -10.12 1.26 3.70
N LEU A 33 -9.77 1.04 4.96
CA LEU A 33 -9.58 2.12 5.94
C LEU A 33 -8.48 3.11 5.52
N ILE A 34 -7.37 2.60 4.99
CA ILE A 34 -6.27 3.43 4.45
C ILE A 34 -6.78 4.29 3.30
N ARG A 35 -7.59 3.74 2.38
CA ARG A 35 -8.13 4.49 1.25
C ARG A 35 -9.11 5.56 1.71
N ASP A 36 -9.96 5.25 2.68
CA ASP A 36 -10.94 6.19 3.22
C ASP A 36 -10.23 7.37 3.91
N SER A 37 -9.31 7.11 4.85
CA SER A 37 -8.50 8.17 5.47
C SER A 37 -7.67 8.95 4.43
N HIS A 38 -7.04 8.27 3.47
CA HIS A 38 -6.26 8.94 2.43
C HIS A 38 -7.15 9.86 1.56
N SER A 39 -8.35 9.41 1.18
CA SER A 39 -9.28 10.20 0.36
C SER A 39 -9.90 11.36 1.14
N LEU A 40 -10.26 11.15 2.42
CA LEU A 40 -10.81 12.20 3.29
C LEU A 40 -9.83 13.36 3.47
N ASN A 41 -8.53 13.04 3.54
CA ASN A 41 -7.45 14.02 3.69
C ASN A 41 -6.94 14.59 2.34
N GLY A 42 -7.67 14.37 1.24
CA GLY A 42 -7.31 14.91 -0.09
C GLY A 42 -6.05 14.29 -0.71
N GLY A 43 -5.64 13.11 -0.25
CA GLY A 43 -4.51 12.37 -0.79
C GLY A 43 -3.14 12.96 -0.50
N VAL A 44 -3.01 13.95 0.37
CA VAL A 44 -1.71 14.56 0.74
C VAL A 44 -0.96 13.71 1.77
N TYR A 45 -1.67 12.85 2.50
CA TYR A 45 -1.14 12.17 3.67
C TYR A 45 -0.34 10.91 3.29
N GLY A 46 0.90 10.84 3.80
CA GLY A 46 1.70 9.61 3.73
C GLY A 46 1.36 8.63 4.86
N TYR A 47 1.94 7.43 4.80
CA TYR A 47 1.63 6.32 5.71
C TYR A 47 1.76 6.62 7.21
N ARG A 48 2.60 7.58 7.60
CA ARG A 48 2.75 7.97 9.01
C ARG A 48 1.54 8.73 9.55
N ARG A 49 0.95 9.62 8.73
CA ARG A 49 -0.25 10.38 9.09
C ARG A 49 -1.49 9.50 9.04
N VAL A 50 -1.62 8.73 7.96
CA VAL A 50 -2.68 7.71 7.85
C VAL A 50 -2.65 6.72 9.03
N HIS A 51 -1.45 6.32 9.50
CA HIS A 51 -1.35 5.49 10.70
C HIS A 51 -1.83 6.21 11.98
N GLY A 52 -1.61 7.51 12.10
CA GLY A 52 -2.16 8.33 13.18
C GLY A 52 -3.69 8.29 13.18
N ASP A 53 -4.30 8.58 12.04
CA ASP A 53 -5.77 8.53 11.87
C ASP A 53 -6.34 7.15 12.21
N LEU A 54 -5.67 6.07 11.76
CA LEU A 54 -6.08 4.70 12.09
C LEU A 54 -5.98 4.41 13.59
N ASN A 55 -4.98 4.96 14.27
CA ASN A 55 -4.82 4.81 15.71
C ASN A 55 -5.91 5.58 16.49
N GLU A 56 -6.35 6.73 15.99
CA GLU A 56 -7.48 7.50 16.54
C GLU A 56 -8.80 6.76 16.38
N ILE A 57 -8.97 6.00 15.29
CA ILE A 57 -10.13 5.13 15.05
C ILE A 57 -10.09 3.88 15.96
N GLY A 58 -8.99 3.64 16.69
CA GLY A 58 -8.83 2.51 17.62
C GLY A 58 -8.26 1.25 16.96
N GLU A 59 -7.75 1.34 15.73
CA GLU A 59 -7.18 0.22 14.99
C GLU A 59 -5.66 0.13 15.23
N THR A 60 -5.24 -0.83 16.06
CA THR A 60 -3.83 -1.09 16.43
C THR A 60 -3.06 -1.86 15.35
N PHE A 61 -3.00 -1.33 14.12
CA PHE A 61 -2.08 -1.86 13.10
C PHE A 61 -0.69 -1.25 13.23
N GLY A 62 0.36 -2.05 13.08
CA GLY A 62 1.73 -1.53 13.11
C GLY A 62 2.02 -0.60 11.91
N LYS A 63 2.70 0.53 12.16
CA LYS A 63 3.14 1.51 11.14
C LYS A 63 3.81 0.90 9.90
N ASN A 64 4.62 -0.14 10.09
CA ASN A 64 5.31 -0.84 9.00
C ASN A 64 4.34 -1.61 8.10
N ARG A 65 3.25 -2.14 8.67
CA ARG A 65 2.20 -2.84 7.92
C ARG A 65 1.41 -1.88 7.05
N VAL A 66 1.03 -0.73 7.61
CA VAL A 66 0.36 0.37 6.89
C VAL A 66 1.23 0.85 5.72
N GLY A 67 2.52 1.13 5.98
CA GLY A 67 3.47 1.56 4.96
C GLY A 67 3.63 0.53 3.83
N ARG A 68 3.76 -0.76 4.16
CA ARG A 68 3.83 -1.84 3.17
C ARG A 68 2.57 -1.92 2.32
N ILE A 69 1.38 -1.82 2.92
CA ILE A 69 0.10 -1.90 2.19
C ILE A 69 -0.09 -0.68 1.27
N MET A 70 0.24 0.53 1.72
CA MET A 70 0.26 1.71 0.85
C MET A 70 1.19 1.52 -0.34
N GLN A 71 2.41 1.02 -0.12
CA GLN A 71 3.38 0.78 -1.20
C GLN A 71 2.89 -0.26 -2.21
N LEU A 72 2.36 -1.40 -1.73
CA LEU A 72 1.85 -2.47 -2.60
C LEU A 72 0.65 -2.01 -3.45
N ASN A 73 -0.17 -1.10 -2.92
CA ASN A 73 -1.35 -0.58 -3.62
C ASN A 73 -1.06 0.73 -4.35
N LEU A 74 0.21 1.12 -4.49
CA LEU A 74 0.65 2.35 -5.15
C LEU A 74 -0.01 3.63 -4.62
N ILE A 75 -0.45 3.61 -3.36
CA ILE A 75 -1.03 4.77 -2.69
C ILE A 75 0.13 5.65 -2.26
N LYS A 76 0.30 6.74 -2.98
CA LYS A 76 1.34 7.74 -2.73
C LYS A 76 0.67 9.05 -2.35
N PRO A 77 1.25 9.80 -1.41
CA PRO A 77 0.80 11.16 -1.18
C PRO A 77 0.94 11.94 -2.48
N TYR A 78 -0.07 12.72 -2.82
CA TYR A 78 0.00 13.72 -3.87
C TYR A 78 1.07 14.71 -3.45
N SER A 79 2.25 14.59 -4.07
CA SER A 79 3.34 15.51 -3.83
C SER A 79 2.92 16.87 -4.40
N ILE A 80 2.63 17.83 -3.52
CA ILE A 80 2.47 19.23 -3.90
C ILE A 80 3.79 19.79 -4.46
N PHE A 81 4.92 19.15 -4.15
CA PHE A 81 6.20 19.32 -4.84
C PHE A 81 6.28 18.39 -6.05
N SER A 82 5.50 18.67 -7.10
CA SER A 82 6.08 18.47 -8.42
C SER A 82 7.15 19.55 -8.56
N PRO A 83 8.42 19.25 -8.87
CA PRO A 83 9.27 20.28 -9.43
C PRO A 83 8.57 20.68 -10.72
N VAL A 84 7.81 21.78 -10.70
CA VAL A 84 7.65 22.58 -11.92
C VAL A 84 9.06 22.69 -12.44
N THR A 85 9.30 22.02 -13.56
CA THR A 85 10.53 22.18 -14.31
C THR A 85 10.69 23.68 -14.45
N TRP A 86 11.69 24.25 -13.76
CA TRP A 86 12.12 25.61 -14.02
C TRP A 86 12.67 25.58 -15.45
N SER A 87 11.78 25.72 -16.42
CA SER A 87 12.11 26.12 -17.77
C SER A 87 12.53 27.58 -17.65
N ALA A 88 13.75 27.79 -17.17
CA ALA A 88 14.45 29.05 -17.28
C ALA A 88 14.73 29.26 -18.78
N GLY A 89 13.72 29.74 -19.49
CA GLY A 89 13.91 30.38 -20.78
C GLY A 89 14.53 31.75 -20.54
N ARG A 90 15.85 31.84 -20.70
CA ARG A 90 16.54 32.94 -21.38
C ARG A 90 18.01 32.61 -21.59
#